data_AF-A0A3D9YWN9-F1
#
_entry.id   AF-A0A3D9YWN9-F1
#
_cell.length_a   1.000
_cell.length_b   1.000
_cell.length_c   1.000
_cell.angle_alpha   90.00
_cell.angle_beta   90.00
_cell.angle_gamma   90.00
#
_symmetry.space_group_name_H-M   'P 1'
#
loop_
_entity.id
_entity.type
_entity.pdbx_description
1 polymer ?
#
loop_
_entity_poly.entity_id
_entity_poly.type
_entity_poly.pdbx_seq_one_letter_code
_entity_poly.pdbx_strand_id
1 'polypeptide(L)'
;MTDISAPGSAIEKAISTERQRCIERVLAYAALRDQAAISLDKAALDPDGDDKPSEGASERARMQADVARDIARFLSEEAAP
;
A
#
# COMPACT_ATOMS: atom_id res chain seq x y z
N MET A 1 -12.30 -43.49 -14.32
CA MET A 1 -12.98 -42.53 -13.42
C MET A 1 -11.97 -41.45 -13.12
N THR A 2 -11.87 -40.48 -14.03
CA THR A 2 -10.89 -39.41 -13.97
C THR A 2 -11.51 -38.29 -13.14
N ASP A 3 -11.00 -38.10 -11.92
CA ASP A 3 -11.30 -36.93 -11.12
C ASP A 3 -10.80 -35.70 -11.88
N ILE A 4 -11.72 -35.05 -12.59
CA ILE A 4 -11.55 -33.68 -13.08
C ILE A 4 -11.66 -32.80 -11.83
N SER A 5 -10.57 -32.71 -11.08
CA SER A 5 -10.45 -31.77 -9.97
C SER A 5 -10.71 -30.37 -10.53
N ALA A 6 -11.78 -29.75 -10.05
CA ALA A 6 -12.49 -28.69 -10.75
C ALA A 6 -11.59 -27.45 -10.96
N PRO A 7 -11.44 -26.96 -12.21
CA PRO A 7 -10.62 -25.79 -12.53
C PRO A 7 -11.06 -24.52 -11.78
N GLY A 8 -12.32 -24.46 -11.31
CA GLY A 8 -12.82 -23.37 -10.47
C GLY A 8 -12.01 -23.19 -9.17
N SER A 9 -11.64 -24.29 -8.50
CA SER A 9 -10.90 -24.20 -7.22
C SER A 9 -9.47 -23.66 -7.37
N ALA A 10 -8.81 -23.97 -8.48
CA ALA A 10 -7.45 -23.48 -8.77
C ALA A 10 -7.47 -22.00 -9.16
N ILE A 11 -8.48 -21.57 -9.92
CA ILE A 11 -8.67 -20.18 -10.32
C ILE A 11 -9.02 -19.31 -9.10
N GLU A 12 -9.96 -19.75 -8.26
CA GLU A 12 -10.32 -19.05 -7.01
C GLU A 12 -9.11 -18.89 -6.08
N LYS A 13 -8.30 -19.95 -5.93
CA LYS A 13 -7.06 -19.90 -5.15
C LYS A 13 -6.05 -18.91 -5.74
N ALA A 14 -5.90 -18.89 -7.07
CA ALA A 14 -5.00 -17.94 -7.73
C ALA A 14 -5.47 -16.49 -7.54
N ILE A 15 -6.78 -16.23 -7.64
CA ILE A 15 -7.38 -14.91 -7.41
C ILE A 15 -7.15 -14.46 -5.96
N SER A 16 -7.43 -15.32 -4.99
CA SER A 16 -7.20 -15.02 -3.57
C SER A 16 -5.72 -14.73 -3.28
N THR A 17 -4.81 -15.52 -3.86
CA THR A 17 -3.36 -15.31 -3.72
C THR A 17 -2.91 -13.98 -4.31
N GLU A 18 -3.38 -13.62 -5.50
CA GLU A 18 -3.01 -12.36 -6.14
C GLU A 18 -3.63 -11.15 -5.43
N ARG A 19 -4.84 -11.29 -4.91
CA ARG A 19 -5.49 -10.26 -4.07
C ARG A 19 -4.66 -9.99 -2.82
N GLN A 20 -4.25 -11.03 -2.11
CA GLN A 20 -3.40 -10.90 -0.92
C GLN A 20 -2.08 -10.20 -1.26
N ARG A 21 -1.44 -10.58 -2.38
CA ARG A 21 -0.22 -9.92 -2.88
C ARG A 21 -0.45 -8.44 -3.18
N CYS A 22 -1.59 -8.08 -3.77
CA CYS A 22 -1.95 -6.69 -4.02
C CYS A 22 -2.09 -5.90 -2.71
N ILE A 23 -2.79 -6.45 -1.71
CA ILE A 23 -2.95 -5.82 -0.38
C ILE A 23 -1.58 -5.56 0.25
N GLU A 24 -0.72 -6.58 0.31
CA GLU A 24 0.63 -6.46 0.88
C GLU A 24 1.46 -5.39 0.19
N ARG A 25 1.41 -5.34 -1.14
CA ARG A 25 2.16 -4.35 -1.93
C ARG A 25 1.65 -2.93 -1.71
N VAL A 26 0.34 -2.74 -1.60
CA VAL A 26 -0.25 -1.43 -1.30
C VAL A 26 0.13 -0.96 0.11
N LEU A 27 0.09 -1.86 1.10
CA LEU A 27 0.54 -1.57 2.47
C LEU A 27 2.04 -1.22 2.52
N ALA A 28 2.88 -1.92 1.77
CA ALA A 28 4.30 -1.59 1.67
C ALA A 28 4.52 -0.17 1.12
N TYR A 29 3.76 0.24 0.09
CA TYR A 29 3.82 1.61 -0.42
C TYR A 29 3.28 2.65 0.55
N ALA A 30 2.28 2.32 1.38
CA ALA A 30 1.82 3.20 2.44
C ALA A 30 2.95 3.48 3.44
N ALA A 31 3.63 2.43 3.91
CA ALA A 31 4.75 2.54 4.85
C ALA A 31 5.91 3.37 4.27
N LEU A 32 6.24 3.20 3.00
CA LEU A 32 7.27 4.00 2.33
C LEU A 32 6.91 5.48 2.27
N ARG A 33 5.62 5.81 2.07
CA ARG A 33 5.13 7.19 2.03
C ARG A 33 5.10 7.84 3.41
N ASP A 34 4.74 7.10 4.46
CA ASP A 34 4.88 7.57 5.84
C ASP A 34 6.35 7.89 6.14
N GLN A 35 7.25 6.97 5.77
CA GLN A 35 8.67 7.17 5.99
C GLN A 35 9.20 8.38 5.21
N ALA A 36 8.73 8.58 3.98
CA ALA A 36 9.05 9.78 3.21
C ALA A 36 8.53 11.06 3.89
N ALA A 37 7.29 11.06 4.40
CA ALA A 37 6.75 12.19 5.13
C ALA A 37 7.61 12.57 6.35
N ILE A 38 8.01 11.57 7.15
CA ILE A 38 8.88 11.76 8.32
C ILE A 38 10.23 12.34 7.88
N SER A 39 10.83 11.80 6.82
CA SER A 39 12.12 12.30 6.31
C SER A 39 12.01 13.74 5.81
N LEU A 40 10.90 14.10 5.16
CA LEU A 40 10.62 15.47 4.71
C LEU A 40 10.44 16.43 5.89
N ASP A 41 9.74 16.03 6.96
CA ASP A 41 9.64 16.87 8.16
C ASP A 41 11.01 17.12 8.79
N LYS A 42 11.85 16.08 8.88
CA LYS A 42 13.21 16.22 9.42
C LYS A 42 14.05 17.17 8.57
N ALA A 43 14.00 17.02 7.25
CA ALA A 43 14.72 17.91 6.33
C ALA A 43 14.20 19.36 6.41
N ALA A 44 12.90 19.57 6.66
CA ALA A 44 12.34 20.91 6.85
C ALA A 44 12.82 21.61 8.13
N LEU A 45 13.30 20.84 9.12
CA LEU A 45 13.86 21.34 10.37
C LEU A 45 15.38 21.55 10.30
N ASP A 46 16.04 21.11 9.23
CA ASP A 46 17.48 21.29 9.04
C ASP A 46 17.76 22.68 8.47
N PRO A 47 18.40 23.59 9.24
CA PRO A 47 18.66 24.96 8.80
C PRO A 47 19.78 25.05 7.76
N ASP A 48 20.62 24.01 7.63
CA ASP A 48 21.79 23.97 6.75
C ASP A 48 21.56 23.10 5.50
N GLY A 49 20.34 22.56 5.33
CA GLY A 49 19.96 21.75 4.18
C GLY A 49 19.83 22.57 2.90
N ASP A 50 20.70 22.33 1.91
CA ASP A 50 20.69 23.00 0.60
C ASP A 50 19.36 22.79 -0.18
N ASP A 51 18.70 21.66 0.03
CA ASP A 51 17.43 21.29 -0.61
C ASP A 51 16.28 21.25 0.41
N LYS A 52 15.76 22.42 0.77
CA LYS A 52 14.55 22.49 1.61
C LYS A 52 13.36 21.82 0.87
N PRO A 53 12.62 20.91 1.52
CA PRO A 53 11.43 20.31 0.93
C PRO A 53 10.41 21.36 0.48
N SER A 54 9.75 21.12 -0.66
CA SER A 54 8.64 21.96 -1.10
C SER A 54 7.52 22.03 -0.05
N GLU A 55 6.85 23.16 0.06
CA GLU A 55 5.73 23.34 0.99
C GLU A 55 4.67 22.23 0.81
N GLY A 56 4.20 21.69 1.94
CA GLY A 56 3.21 20.62 1.99
C GLY A 56 3.69 19.26 1.47
N ALA A 57 4.98 19.05 1.19
CA ALA A 57 5.48 17.76 0.69
C ALA A 57 5.21 16.60 1.67
N SER A 58 5.46 16.81 2.96
CA SER A 58 5.21 15.78 3.98
C SER A 58 3.72 15.50 4.14
N GLU A 59 2.87 16.53 4.11
CA GLU A 59 1.41 16.37 4.15
C GLU A 59 0.89 15.55 2.96
N ARG A 60 1.31 15.87 1.73
CA ARG A 60 0.95 15.08 0.55
C ARG A 60 1.40 13.63 0.66
N ALA A 61 2.60 13.38 1.20
CA ALA A 61 3.08 12.02 1.42
C ALA A 61 2.20 11.25 2.43
N ARG A 62 1.79 11.88 3.54
CA ARG A 62 0.85 11.27 4.51
C ARG A 62 -0.51 10.98 3.87
N MET A 63 -1.08 11.94 3.13
CA MET A 63 -2.35 11.73 2.43
C MET A 63 -2.29 10.54 1.48
N GLN A 64 -1.19 10.37 0.75
CA GLN A 64 -1.02 9.21 -0.12
C GLN A 64 -0.85 7.89 0.66
N ALA A 65 -0.24 7.92 1.84
CA ALA A 65 -0.16 6.75 2.72
C ALA A 65 -1.56 6.36 3.22
N ASP A 66 -2.37 7.34 3.62
CA ASP A 66 -3.74 7.14 4.08
C ASP A 66 -4.61 6.53 2.98
N VAL A 67 -4.58 7.11 1.78
CA VAL A 67 -5.30 6.56 0.60
C VAL A 67 -4.86 5.13 0.29
N ALA A 68 -3.56 4.82 0.39
CA ALA A 68 -3.08 3.47 0.19
C ALA A 68 -3.62 2.50 1.27
N ARG A 69 -3.68 2.90 2.54
CA ARG A 69 -4.31 2.08 3.59
C ARG A 69 -5.80 1.88 3.35
N ASP A 70 -6.52 2.91 2.88
CA ASP A 70 -7.94 2.79 2.53
C ASP A 70 -8.17 1.80 1.39
N ILE A 71 -7.31 1.82 0.35
CA ILE A 71 -7.35 0.85 -0.74
C ILE A 71 -7.08 -0.57 -0.22
N ALA A 72 -6.06 -0.74 0.62
CA ALA A 72 -5.74 -2.04 1.21
C ALA A 72 -6.91 -2.58 2.06
N ARG A 73 -7.56 -1.70 2.83
CA ARG A 73 -8.78 -2.04 3.57
C ARG A 73 -9.91 -2.46 2.64
N PHE A 74 -10.21 -1.67 1.61
CA PHE A 74 -11.26 -2.00 0.63
C PHE A 74 -11.02 -3.38 -0.02
N LEU A 75 -9.79 -3.66 -0.45
CA LEU A 75 -9.41 -4.96 -1.02
C LEU A 75 -9.53 -6.12 -0.02
N SER A 76 -9.41 -5.84 1.28
CA SER A 76 -9.54 -6.82 2.35
C SER A 76 -11.01 -7.05 2.76
N GLU A 77 -11.87 -6.04 2.65
CA GLU A 77 -13.30 -6.13 2.96
C GLU A 77 -14.07 -6.97 1.93
N GLU A 78 -13.67 -6.95 0.65
CA GLU A 78 -14.17 -7.90 -0.37
C GLU A 78 -13.80 -9.38 -0.10
N ALA A 79 -13.08 -9.68 0.98
CA ALA A 79 -12.74 -11.04 1.41
C ALA A 79 -13.69 -11.59 2.50
N ALA A 80 -14.65 -10.80 2.99
CA ALA A 80 -15.71 -11.31 3.86
C ALA A 80 -16.79 -12.05 3.01
N PRO A 81 -17.18 -13.28 3.37
CA PRO A 81 -18.12 -14.11 2.61
C PRO A 81 -19.54 -13.52 2.53
#